data_AF-A0AAD7FIS6-F1
#
_entry.id   AF-A0AAD7FIS6-F1
#
_cell.length_a   1.000
_cell.length_b   1.000
_cell.length_c   1.000
_cell.angle_alpha   90.00
_cell.angle_beta   90.00
_cell.angle_gamma   90.00
#
_symmetry.space_group_name_H-M   'P 1'
#
loop_
_entity.id
_entity.type
_entity.pdbx_description
1 polymer ?
#
loop_
_entity_poly.entity_id
_entity_poly.type
_entity_poly.pdbx_seq_one_letter_code
_entity_poly.pdbx_strand_id
1 'polypeptide(L)'
;DAHRLGSYWSHVPECEDRAVCAHCGVPEDLEHVLIRCARPGQAEVWAMAESLWLKKHPVWPALSLGGILGCGLIPVRDEEGRVLQGASRLYRILISESLFLIWKIRNESTIQRDGSPLSSPEIHNRWNFAINQRHRLDILLSRARNGQRAKVSPGLVLHTWSSVLRDEDSLPNNWLDSPRVLVGIERRDPSPPSPRPSGRLGRNR
;
A
#
# COMPACT_ATOMS: atom_id res chain seq x y z
N ASP A 1 12.43 11.42 -20.62
CA ASP A 1 11.94 10.79 -19.37
C ASP A 1 10.44 10.88 -19.20
N ALA A 2 9.76 9.72 -19.18
CA ALA A 2 8.30 9.65 -19.05
C ALA A 2 7.79 10.02 -17.65
N HIS A 3 8.65 9.97 -16.62
CA HIS A 3 8.25 10.10 -15.21
C HIS A 3 8.63 11.44 -14.57
N ARG A 4 9.32 12.33 -15.30
CA ARG A 4 9.76 13.66 -14.80
C ARG A 4 10.41 13.57 -13.42
N LEU A 5 11.53 12.85 -13.34
CA LEU A 5 12.33 12.64 -12.13
C LEU A 5 13.78 13.08 -12.40
N GLY A 6 14.53 13.35 -11.34
CA GLY A 6 15.97 13.54 -11.43
C GLY A 6 16.39 14.63 -12.42
N SER A 7 17.30 14.27 -13.33
CA SER A 7 17.90 15.14 -14.35
C SER A 7 16.91 15.87 -15.25
N TYR A 8 15.66 15.39 -15.35
CA TYR A 8 14.60 16.11 -16.03
C TYR A 8 14.43 17.53 -15.46
N TRP A 9 14.45 17.67 -14.13
CA TRP A 9 14.23 18.95 -13.46
C TRP A 9 15.46 19.85 -13.47
N SER A 10 16.66 19.29 -13.59
CA SER A 10 17.92 20.06 -13.59
C SER A 10 18.04 21.10 -14.71
N HIS A 11 17.20 21.01 -15.74
CA HIS A 11 17.18 21.91 -16.89
C HIS A 11 15.89 22.75 -16.98
N VAL A 12 15.01 22.65 -15.98
CA VAL A 12 13.77 23.42 -15.92
C VAL A 12 14.00 24.61 -14.99
N PRO A 13 14.01 25.86 -15.52
CA PRO A 13 14.20 27.04 -14.71
C PRO A 13 13.22 27.09 -13.52
N GLU A 14 13.73 27.50 -12.35
CA GLU A 14 12.97 27.66 -11.11
C GLU A 14 12.43 26.34 -10.51
N CYS A 15 12.87 25.19 -11.02
CA CYS A 15 12.44 23.86 -10.58
C CYS A 15 13.61 22.89 -10.40
N GLU A 16 14.85 23.36 -10.46
CA GLU A 16 16.06 22.53 -10.44
C GLU A 16 16.21 21.77 -9.11
N ASP A 17 15.68 22.34 -8.03
CA ASP A 17 15.60 21.74 -6.70
C ASP A 17 14.83 20.42 -6.68
N ARG A 18 13.90 20.21 -7.63
CA ARG A 18 13.11 18.97 -7.77
C ARG A 18 13.89 17.80 -8.36
N ALA A 19 15.12 18.03 -8.82
CA ALA A 19 15.99 16.96 -9.31
C ALA A 19 16.48 16.04 -8.18
N VAL A 20 16.54 16.58 -6.96
CA VAL A 20 16.97 15.86 -5.76
C VAL A 20 15.79 15.69 -4.79
N CYS A 21 15.80 14.60 -4.03
CA CYS A 21 14.79 14.41 -3.01
C CYS A 21 15.00 15.41 -1.87
N ALA A 22 14.07 16.35 -1.66
CA ALA A 22 14.15 17.34 -0.57
C ALA A 22 14.24 16.72 0.85
N HIS A 23 13.94 15.42 1.01
CA HIS A 23 14.03 14.73 2.31
C HIS A 23 15.43 14.15 2.59
N CYS A 24 16.12 13.63 1.58
CA CYS A 24 17.38 12.89 1.79
C CYS A 24 18.53 13.31 0.86
N GLY A 25 18.31 14.29 -0.01
CA GLY A 25 19.34 14.94 -0.83
C GLY A 25 19.89 14.11 -1.99
N VAL A 26 19.41 12.89 -2.21
CA VAL A 26 19.86 12.05 -3.33
C VAL A 26 19.10 12.36 -4.63
N PRO A 27 19.71 12.14 -5.81
CA PRO A 27 19.00 12.21 -7.08
C PRO A 27 17.78 11.29 -7.08
N GLU A 28 16.66 11.82 -7.54
CA GLU A 28 15.41 11.08 -7.49
C GLU A 28 15.24 10.16 -8.71
N ASP A 29 15.08 8.85 -8.46
CA ASP A 29 14.70 7.85 -9.47
C ASP A 29 13.46 7.05 -9.01
N LEU A 30 12.91 6.21 -9.89
CA LEU A 30 11.70 5.44 -9.57
C LEU A 30 11.90 4.51 -8.37
N GLU A 31 13.04 3.82 -8.29
CA GLU A 31 13.34 2.90 -7.20
C GLU A 31 13.50 3.63 -5.88
N HIS A 32 14.09 4.82 -5.91
CA HIS A 32 14.21 5.71 -4.78
C HIS A 32 12.82 6.09 -4.26
N VAL A 33 11.96 6.65 -5.12
CA VAL A 33 10.61 7.08 -4.73
C VAL A 33 9.80 5.91 -4.17
N LEU A 34 9.83 4.76 -4.86
CA LEU A 34 8.94 3.64 -4.57
C LEU A 34 9.45 2.71 -3.46
N ILE A 35 10.76 2.61 -3.21
CA ILE A 35 11.32 1.56 -2.34
C ILE A 35 12.33 2.10 -1.32
N ARG A 36 13.22 3.02 -1.70
CA ARG A 36 14.40 3.37 -0.87
C ARG A 36 14.23 4.64 -0.04
N CYS A 37 13.36 5.56 -0.45
CA CYS A 37 13.20 6.86 0.21
C CYS A 37 12.61 6.70 1.63
N ALA A 38 13.18 7.43 2.59
CA ALA A 38 12.67 7.50 3.97
C ALA A 38 11.62 8.60 4.19
N ARG A 39 11.16 9.28 3.13
CA ARG A 39 10.15 10.33 3.24
C ARG A 39 8.84 9.74 3.79
N PRO A 40 8.12 10.47 4.68
CA PRO A 40 6.80 10.08 5.14
C PRO A 40 5.86 9.71 3.99
N GLY A 41 5.07 8.66 4.20
CA GLY A 41 4.14 8.13 3.20
C GLY A 41 4.61 6.86 2.50
N GLN A 42 5.89 6.72 2.11
CA GLN A 42 6.31 5.52 1.39
C GLN A 42 6.29 4.27 2.28
N ALA A 43 7.08 4.28 3.36
CA ALA A 43 7.16 3.16 4.29
C ALA A 43 5.81 2.89 4.98
N GLU A 44 5.04 3.94 5.30
CA GLU A 44 3.71 3.83 5.90
C GLU A 44 2.73 3.10 4.98
N VAL A 45 2.73 3.43 3.69
CA VAL A 45 1.87 2.77 2.70
C VAL A 45 2.26 1.31 2.51
N TRP A 46 3.56 1.00 2.42
CA TRP A 46 4.00 -0.39 2.32
C TRP A 46 3.71 -1.21 3.58
N ALA A 47 3.88 -0.63 4.77
CA ALA A 47 3.53 -1.28 6.03
C ALA A 47 2.03 -1.59 6.12
N MET A 48 1.17 -0.71 5.59
CA MET A 48 -0.26 -0.99 5.48
C MET A 48 -0.54 -2.13 4.48
N ALA A 49 0.08 -2.11 3.30
CA ALA A 49 -0.07 -3.19 2.32
C ALA A 49 0.36 -4.55 2.88
N GLU A 50 1.53 -4.59 3.53
CA GLU A 50 2.06 -5.76 4.22
C GLU A 50 1.12 -6.22 5.34
N SER A 51 0.67 -5.31 6.20
CA SER A 51 -0.24 -5.66 7.31
C SER A 51 -1.55 -6.27 6.82
N LEU A 52 -2.12 -5.77 5.72
CA LEU A 52 -3.32 -6.37 5.15
C LEU A 52 -3.03 -7.76 4.58
N TRP A 53 -1.94 -7.90 3.83
CA TRP A 53 -1.53 -9.18 3.25
C TRP A 53 -1.35 -10.27 4.32
N LEU A 54 -0.66 -9.91 5.41
CA LEU A 54 -0.32 -10.82 6.50
C LEU A 54 -1.53 -11.29 7.31
N LYS A 55 -2.71 -10.66 7.17
CA LYS A 55 -3.95 -11.19 7.75
C LYS A 55 -4.37 -12.53 7.13
N LYS A 56 -3.94 -12.80 5.90
CA LYS A 56 -4.37 -13.99 5.13
C LYS A 56 -3.21 -14.86 4.67
N HIS A 57 -2.06 -14.27 4.41
CA HIS A 57 -0.92 -14.93 3.79
C HIS A 57 0.31 -14.82 4.70
N PRO A 58 1.05 -15.91 4.94
CA PRO A 58 2.06 -15.95 6.00
C PRO A 58 3.32 -15.14 5.69
N VAL A 59 3.59 -14.84 4.42
CA VAL A 59 4.85 -14.22 3.97
C VAL A 59 4.57 -13.04 3.06
N TRP A 60 5.05 -11.86 3.44
CA TRP A 60 5.08 -10.70 2.56
C TRP A 60 6.26 -10.82 1.58
N PRO A 61 6.02 -10.76 0.26
CA PRO A 61 7.10 -10.85 -0.71
C PRO A 61 7.98 -9.60 -0.66
N ALA A 62 9.30 -9.81 -0.80
CA ALA A 62 10.25 -8.72 -0.89
C ALA A 62 9.92 -7.81 -2.09
N LEU A 63 9.93 -6.50 -1.84
CA LEU A 63 9.69 -5.50 -2.87
C LEU A 63 10.93 -5.31 -3.73
N SER A 64 10.74 -5.29 -5.05
CA SER A 64 11.74 -4.91 -6.04
C SER A 64 11.08 -4.05 -7.10
N LEU A 65 11.86 -3.21 -7.79
CA LEU A 65 11.29 -2.35 -8.83
C LEU A 65 10.60 -3.18 -9.92
N GLY A 66 11.23 -4.27 -10.36
CA GLY A 66 10.65 -5.20 -11.32
C GLY A 66 9.38 -5.89 -10.79
N GLY A 67 9.36 -6.27 -9.51
CA GLY A 67 8.20 -6.86 -8.87
C GLY A 67 7.00 -5.90 -8.79
N ILE A 68 7.28 -4.63 -8.49
CA ILE A 68 6.25 -3.60 -8.38
C ILE A 68 5.68 -3.23 -9.76
N LEU A 69 6.55 -2.95 -10.75
CA LEU A 69 6.12 -2.60 -12.11
C LEU A 69 5.46 -3.79 -12.82
N GLY A 70 5.93 -5.00 -12.52
CA GLY A 70 5.42 -6.25 -13.07
C GLY A 70 4.34 -6.93 -12.23
N CYS A 71 3.81 -6.30 -11.18
CA CYS A 71 2.93 -6.95 -10.19
C CYS A 71 1.69 -7.61 -10.81
N GLY A 72 1.23 -7.12 -11.96
CA GLY A 72 0.11 -7.70 -12.70
C GLY A 72 0.39 -9.07 -13.33
N LEU A 73 1.66 -9.46 -13.43
CA LEU A 73 2.12 -10.70 -14.07
C LEU A 73 2.60 -11.75 -13.06
N ILE A 74 2.65 -11.43 -11.76
CA ILE A 74 3.21 -12.30 -10.73
C ILE A 74 2.11 -13.18 -10.14
N PRO A 75 2.12 -14.50 -10.40
CA PRO A 75 1.19 -15.42 -9.76
C PRO A 75 1.67 -15.74 -8.34
N VAL A 76 0.75 -15.71 -7.39
CA VAL A 76 0.95 -16.24 -6.04
C VAL A 76 0.56 -17.72 -6.08
N ARG A 77 1.42 -18.57 -5.51
CA ARG A 77 1.28 -20.02 -5.55
C ARG A 77 1.24 -20.62 -4.16
N ASP A 78 0.58 -21.77 -4.01
CA ASP A 78 0.67 -22.60 -2.82
C ASP A 78 1.94 -23.47 -2.82
N GLU A 79 2.10 -24.29 -1.78
CA GLU A 79 3.24 -25.20 -1.59
C GLU A 79 3.33 -26.25 -2.71
N GLU A 80 2.19 -26.63 -3.31
CA GLU A 80 2.13 -27.54 -4.46
C GLU A 80 2.36 -26.83 -5.81
N GLY A 81 2.61 -25.51 -5.81
CA GLY A 81 2.87 -24.71 -7.00
C GLY A 81 1.62 -24.29 -7.79
N ARG A 82 0.41 -24.56 -7.28
CA ARG A 82 -0.86 -24.17 -7.90
C ARG A 82 -1.11 -22.69 -7.69
N VAL A 83 -1.69 -22.04 -8.70
CA VAL A 83 -1.96 -20.59 -8.64
C VAL A 83 -3.16 -20.30 -7.76
N LEU A 84 -2.93 -19.51 -6.70
CA LEU A 84 -3.96 -18.97 -5.84
C LEU A 84 -4.52 -17.70 -6.46
N GLN A 85 -5.63 -17.83 -7.22
CA GLN A 85 -6.21 -16.73 -7.98
C GLN A 85 -6.60 -15.52 -7.11
N GLY A 86 -7.24 -15.77 -5.96
CA GLY A 86 -7.61 -14.73 -5.00
C GLY A 86 -6.38 -13.99 -4.44
N ALA A 87 -5.34 -14.75 -4.06
CA ALA A 87 -4.10 -14.19 -3.52
C ALA A 87 -3.33 -13.38 -4.56
N SER A 88 -3.20 -13.91 -5.79
CA SER A 88 -2.55 -13.22 -6.91
C SER A 88 -3.26 -11.90 -7.22
N ARG A 89 -4.59 -11.92 -7.19
CA ARG A 89 -5.41 -10.73 -7.42
C ARG A 89 -5.29 -9.71 -6.29
N LEU A 90 -5.29 -10.16 -5.03
CA LEU A 90 -5.10 -9.29 -3.86
C LEU A 90 -3.71 -8.64 -3.90
N TYR A 91 -2.67 -9.42 -4.19
CA TYR A 91 -1.29 -8.94 -4.34
C TYR A 91 -1.22 -7.82 -5.37
N ARG A 92 -1.75 -8.06 -6.57
CA ARG A 92 -1.79 -7.06 -7.65
C ARG A 92 -2.46 -5.76 -7.18
N ILE A 93 -3.62 -5.86 -6.51
CA ILE A 93 -4.35 -4.69 -6.01
C ILE A 93 -3.52 -3.92 -4.98
N LEU A 94 -2.99 -4.63 -3.98
CA LEU A 94 -2.18 -4.01 -2.92
C LEU A 94 -0.98 -3.28 -3.48
N ILE A 95 -0.23 -3.91 -4.39
CA ILE A 95 0.97 -3.32 -4.98
C ILE A 95 0.61 -2.14 -5.87
N SER A 96 -0.38 -2.28 -6.77
CA SER A 96 -0.73 -1.21 -7.72
C SER A 96 -1.31 0.02 -7.03
N GLU A 97 -2.21 -0.16 -6.06
CA GLU A 97 -2.82 0.96 -5.34
C GLU A 97 -1.80 1.66 -4.44
N SER A 98 -0.91 0.89 -3.80
CA SER A 98 0.15 1.42 -2.94
C SER A 98 1.18 2.20 -3.74
N LEU A 99 1.70 1.65 -4.85
CA LEU A 99 2.57 2.38 -5.77
C LEU A 99 1.94 3.70 -6.22
N PHE A 100 0.68 3.65 -6.65
CA PHE A 100 0.02 4.83 -7.18
C PHE A 100 -0.22 5.89 -6.11
N LEU A 101 -0.54 5.47 -4.89
CA LEU A 101 -0.66 6.39 -3.76
C LEU A 101 0.68 7.01 -3.37
N ILE A 102 1.76 6.22 -3.28
CA ILE A 102 3.12 6.71 -2.99
C ILE A 102 3.52 7.76 -4.03
N TRP A 103 3.29 7.47 -5.31
CA TRP A 103 3.55 8.42 -6.40
C TRP A 103 2.77 9.72 -6.23
N LYS A 104 1.47 9.64 -5.91
CA LYS A 104 0.63 10.83 -5.66
C LYS A 104 1.10 11.63 -4.46
N ILE A 105 1.43 10.97 -3.35
CA ILE A 105 1.97 11.63 -2.13
C ILE A 105 3.28 12.35 -2.46
N ARG A 106 4.19 11.69 -3.19
CA ARG A 106 5.45 12.31 -3.63
C ARG A 106 5.20 13.54 -4.50
N ASN A 107 4.29 13.47 -5.46
CA ASN A 107 4.01 14.59 -6.36
C ASN A 107 3.38 15.76 -5.62
N GLU A 108 2.42 15.50 -4.73
CA GLU A 108 1.82 16.55 -3.90
C GLU A 108 2.87 17.22 -3.00
N SER A 109 3.68 16.41 -2.30
CA SER A 109 4.76 16.93 -1.46
C SER A 109 5.75 17.78 -2.27
N THR A 110 6.22 17.29 -3.41
CA THR A 110 7.30 17.93 -4.20
C THR A 110 6.82 19.12 -5.02
N ILE A 111 5.59 19.08 -5.55
CA ILE A 111 5.10 20.08 -6.53
C ILE A 111 4.12 21.07 -5.90
N GLN A 112 3.35 20.67 -4.88
CA GLN A 112 2.26 21.48 -4.31
C GLN A 112 2.54 21.96 -2.89
N ARG A 113 3.48 21.33 -2.18
CA ARG A 113 3.79 21.63 -0.77
C ARG A 113 5.26 21.98 -0.52
N ASP A 114 6.02 22.29 -1.57
CA ASP A 114 7.43 22.69 -1.50
C ASP A 114 8.29 21.74 -0.65
N GLY A 115 8.09 20.44 -0.82
CA GLY A 115 8.80 19.38 -0.11
C GLY A 115 8.21 19.01 1.25
N SER A 116 7.17 19.70 1.73
CA SER A 116 6.56 19.40 3.02
C SER A 116 5.85 18.03 3.00
N PRO A 117 6.03 17.20 4.03
CA PRO A 117 5.40 15.87 4.09
C PRO A 117 3.91 15.95 4.42
N LEU A 118 3.18 14.88 4.11
CA LEU A 118 1.82 14.66 4.60
C LEU A 118 1.86 14.08 6.02
N SER A 119 0.78 14.27 6.78
CA SER A 119 0.67 13.69 8.12
C SER A 119 0.32 12.19 8.04
N SER A 120 0.79 11.40 9.01
CA SER A 120 0.48 9.95 9.05
C SER A 120 -1.02 9.63 9.09
N PRO A 121 -1.89 10.36 9.83
CA PRO A 121 -3.33 10.16 9.74
C PRO A 121 -3.90 10.40 8.34
N GLU A 122 -3.39 11.40 7.62
CA GLU A 122 -3.80 11.69 6.25
C GLU A 122 -3.39 10.57 5.29
N ILE A 123 -2.16 10.08 5.41
CA ILE A 123 -1.63 8.95 4.62
C ILE A 123 -2.46 7.68 4.86
N HIS A 124 -2.71 7.35 6.13
CA HIS A 124 -3.53 6.20 6.54
C HIS A 124 -4.96 6.27 5.98
N ASN A 125 -5.60 7.42 6.09
CA ASN A 125 -6.96 7.62 5.58
C ASN A 125 -7.02 7.51 4.05
N ARG A 126 -6.04 8.08 3.33
CA ARG A 126 -5.95 8.00 1.86
C ARG A 126 -5.74 6.56 1.38
N TRP A 127 -4.90 5.79 2.06
CA TRP A 127 -4.68 4.38 1.72
C TRP A 127 -5.92 3.53 1.98
N ASN A 128 -6.54 3.66 3.16
CA ASN A 128 -7.79 2.96 3.46
C ASN A 128 -8.89 3.31 2.47
N PHE A 129 -9.00 4.59 2.08
CA PHE A 129 -9.95 5.00 1.06
C PHE A 129 -9.68 4.30 -0.28
N ALA A 130 -8.44 4.30 -0.76
CA ALA A 130 -8.07 3.66 -2.03
C ALA A 130 -8.44 2.17 -2.05
N ILE A 131 -8.06 1.42 -1.01
CA ILE A 131 -8.35 -0.02 -0.91
C ILE A 131 -9.86 -0.29 -0.79
N ASN A 132 -10.57 0.48 0.03
CA ASN A 132 -12.03 0.34 0.15
C ASN A 132 -12.76 0.68 -1.14
N GLN A 133 -12.26 1.63 -1.93
CA GLN A 133 -12.83 1.93 -3.25
C GLN A 133 -12.65 0.76 -4.22
N ARG A 134 -11.49 0.08 -4.21
CA ARG A 134 -11.27 -1.13 -5.01
C ARG A 134 -12.18 -2.27 -4.60
N HIS A 135 -12.30 -2.50 -3.30
CA HIS A 135 -13.22 -3.48 -2.74
C HIS A 135 -14.68 -3.25 -3.19
N ARG A 136 -15.18 -2.01 -3.07
CA ARG A 136 -16.54 -1.64 -3.52
C ARG A 136 -16.74 -1.84 -5.03
N LEU A 137 -15.74 -1.49 -5.82
CA LEU A 137 -15.77 -1.71 -7.27
C LEU A 137 -15.88 -3.20 -7.59
N ASP A 138 -15.15 -4.05 -6.87
CA ASP A 138 -15.20 -5.50 -7.08
C ASP A 138 -16.57 -6.09 -6.77
N ILE A 139 -17.20 -5.68 -5.65
CA ILE A 139 -18.58 -6.07 -5.33
C ILE A 139 -19.54 -5.63 -6.43
N LEU A 140 -19.40 -4.39 -6.92
CA LEU A 140 -20.27 -3.86 -7.98
C LEU A 140 -20.11 -4.67 -9.28
N LEU A 141 -18.88 -5.03 -9.62
CA LEU A 141 -18.55 -5.79 -10.84
C LEU A 141 -18.88 -7.28 -10.73
N SER A 142 -19.07 -7.81 -9.52
CA SER A 142 -19.52 -9.19 -9.31
C SER A 142 -21.02 -9.39 -9.38
N ARG A 143 -21.80 -8.30 -9.42
CA ARG A 143 -23.26 -8.36 -9.56
C ARG A 143 -23.64 -8.39 -11.04
N ALA A 144 -24.47 -9.37 -11.42
CA ALA A 144 -25.14 -9.36 -12.73
C ALA A 144 -26.16 -8.21 -12.76
N ARG A 145 -26.24 -7.47 -13.87
CA ARG A 145 -27.15 -6.33 -14.03
C ARG A 145 -27.71 -6.28 -15.45
N ASN A 146 -29.00 -5.98 -15.57
CA ASN A 146 -29.67 -5.71 -16.85
C ASN A 146 -29.40 -6.78 -17.92
N GLY A 147 -29.53 -8.06 -17.54
CA GLY A 147 -29.29 -9.20 -18.44
C GLY A 147 -27.81 -9.46 -18.79
N GLN A 148 -26.88 -8.63 -18.30
CA GLN A 148 -25.44 -8.84 -18.49
C GLN A 148 -24.85 -9.67 -17.35
N ARG A 149 -23.97 -10.60 -17.72
CA ARG A 149 -23.20 -11.42 -16.77
C ARG A 149 -22.24 -10.53 -15.96
N ALA A 150 -21.97 -10.94 -14.73
CA ALA A 150 -20.98 -10.29 -13.88
C ALA A 150 -19.61 -10.25 -14.57
N LYS A 151 -18.89 -9.13 -14.44
CA LYS A 151 -17.55 -8.95 -15.03
C LYS A 151 -16.45 -9.62 -14.22
N VAL A 152 -16.71 -9.84 -12.93
CA VAL A 152 -15.84 -10.58 -12.01
C VAL A 152 -16.69 -11.67 -11.37
N SER A 153 -16.17 -12.88 -11.20
CA SER A 153 -16.96 -13.92 -10.52
C SER A 153 -17.12 -13.58 -9.03
N PRO A 154 -18.31 -13.77 -8.43
CA PRO A 154 -18.53 -13.60 -6.99
C PRO A 154 -17.54 -14.39 -6.13
N GLY A 155 -17.28 -15.66 -6.49
CA GLY A 155 -16.31 -16.50 -5.79
C GLY A 155 -14.90 -15.92 -5.80
N LEU A 156 -14.46 -15.29 -6.90
CA LEU A 156 -13.15 -14.64 -6.95
C LEU A 156 -13.09 -13.41 -6.04
N VAL A 157 -14.18 -12.64 -5.92
CA VAL A 157 -14.25 -11.50 -4.99
C VAL A 157 -14.14 -11.98 -3.54
N LEU A 158 -14.91 -13.00 -3.17
CA LEU A 158 -14.82 -13.63 -1.84
C LEU A 158 -13.40 -14.15 -1.58
N HIS A 159 -12.81 -14.92 -2.51
CA HIS A 159 -11.44 -15.41 -2.35
C HIS A 159 -10.38 -14.29 -2.30
N THR A 160 -10.64 -13.13 -2.91
CA THR A 160 -9.73 -11.97 -2.85
C THR A 160 -9.79 -11.30 -1.47
N TRP A 161 -11.00 -11.03 -0.97
CA TRP A 161 -11.22 -10.09 0.14
C TRP A 161 -11.58 -10.73 1.48
N SER A 162 -11.98 -11.99 1.54
CA SER A 162 -12.16 -12.68 2.81
C SER A 162 -10.83 -12.75 3.58
N SER A 163 -10.93 -12.71 4.91
CA SER A 163 -9.88 -12.62 5.93
C SER A 163 -9.18 -11.26 6.03
N VAL A 164 -9.57 -10.27 5.23
CA VAL A 164 -8.99 -8.92 5.28
C VAL A 164 -10.04 -7.83 5.57
N LEU A 165 -11.26 -8.24 5.88
CA LEU A 165 -12.37 -7.34 6.19
C LEU A 165 -12.32 -6.89 7.65
N ARG A 166 -12.96 -5.76 7.93
CA ARG A 166 -13.23 -5.31 9.30
C ARG A 166 -14.46 -6.05 9.84
N ASP A 167 -14.39 -6.48 11.09
CA ASP A 167 -15.47 -7.16 11.82
C ASP A 167 -16.02 -8.39 11.08
N GLU A 168 -15.14 -9.15 10.42
CA GLU A 168 -15.51 -10.24 9.50
C GLU A 168 -16.32 -11.36 10.18
N ASP A 169 -16.08 -11.63 11.46
CA ASP A 169 -16.82 -12.63 12.25
C ASP A 169 -18.32 -12.32 12.36
N SER A 170 -18.71 -11.05 12.14
CA SER A 170 -20.11 -10.62 12.12
C SER A 170 -20.78 -10.72 10.74
N LEU A 171 -20.01 -11.07 9.70
CA LEU A 171 -20.48 -11.10 8.33
C LEU A 171 -20.97 -12.51 7.94
N PRO A 172 -22.01 -12.61 7.08
CA PRO A 172 -22.39 -13.90 6.51
C PRO A 172 -21.30 -14.42 5.57
N ASN A 173 -21.25 -15.75 5.38
CA ASN A 173 -20.31 -16.40 4.45
C ASN A 173 -20.31 -15.77 3.04
N ASN A 174 -21.48 -15.34 2.56
CA ASN A 174 -21.61 -14.52 1.37
C ASN A 174 -22.02 -13.09 1.76
N TRP A 175 -21.04 -12.25 2.03
CA TRP A 175 -21.22 -10.85 2.42
C TRP A 175 -21.37 -9.88 1.23
N LEU A 176 -21.38 -10.37 -0.01
CA LEU A 176 -21.47 -9.51 -1.21
C LEU A 176 -22.78 -8.71 -1.30
N ASP A 177 -23.82 -9.15 -0.60
CA ASP A 177 -25.13 -8.47 -0.53
C ASP A 177 -25.28 -7.64 0.76
N SER A 178 -24.31 -7.71 1.67
CA SER A 178 -24.33 -6.95 2.92
C SER A 178 -23.98 -5.48 2.68
N PRO A 179 -24.77 -4.53 3.18
CA PRO A 179 -24.41 -3.12 3.12
C PRO A 179 -23.18 -2.83 4.00
N ARG A 180 -22.27 -1.99 3.50
CA ARG A 180 -21.16 -1.36 4.26
C ARG A 180 -20.05 -2.29 4.75
N VAL A 181 -19.71 -3.33 3.99
CA VAL A 181 -18.49 -4.12 4.25
C VAL A 181 -17.25 -3.28 3.90
N LEU A 182 -16.29 -3.20 4.84
CA LEU A 182 -15.06 -2.45 4.70
C LEU A 182 -13.84 -3.34 4.88
N VAL A 183 -12.78 -2.98 4.19
CA VAL A 183 -11.43 -3.42 4.47
C VAL A 183 -10.86 -2.53 5.57
N GLY A 184 -10.24 -3.14 6.59
CA GLY A 184 -9.73 -2.41 7.74
C GLY A 184 -8.31 -2.80 8.12
N ILE A 185 -7.46 -1.80 8.30
CA ILE A 185 -6.22 -1.90 9.06
C ILE A 185 -6.39 -1.07 10.32
N GLU A 186 -6.20 -1.69 11.48
CA GLU A 186 -6.12 -0.98 12.75
C GLU A 186 -4.89 -0.07 12.75
N ARG A 187 -5.03 1.14 13.30
CA ARG A 187 -3.86 1.99 13.50
C ARG A 187 -2.99 1.30 14.52
N ARG A 188 -1.79 0.89 14.11
CA ARG A 188 -0.78 0.43 15.05
C ARG A 188 -0.29 1.68 15.76
N ASP A 189 -0.76 1.91 16.99
CA ASP A 189 -0.18 2.95 17.83
C ASP A 189 1.31 2.61 18.02
N PRO A 190 2.22 3.60 17.91
CA PRO A 190 3.61 3.37 18.19
C PRO A 190 3.71 2.91 19.65
N SER A 191 4.13 1.66 19.85
CA SER A 191 4.40 1.11 21.17
C SER A 191 5.36 2.05 21.91
N PRO A 192 5.08 2.41 23.17
CA PRO A 192 5.91 3.36 23.91
C PRO A 192 7.35 2.85 23.98
N PRO A 193 8.36 3.75 23.91
CA PRO A 193 9.75 3.35 23.97
C PRO A 193 10.01 2.60 25.27
N SER A 194 10.64 1.43 25.18
CA SER A 194 11.07 0.64 26.32
C SER A 194 11.89 1.51 27.29
N PRO A 195 11.62 1.47 28.61
CA PRO A 195 12.38 2.27 29.57
C PRO A 195 13.86 1.91 29.47
N ARG A 196 14.71 2.95 29.32
CA ARG A 196 16.16 2.78 29.29
C ARG A 196 16.61 2.12 30.61
N PRO A 197 17.56 1.17 30.57
CA PRO A 197 18.09 0.59 31.79
C PRO A 197 18.71 1.69 32.63
N SER A 198 18.19 1.86 33.85
CA SER A 198 18.72 2.76 34.86
C SER A 198 20.13 2.32 35.22
N GLY A 199 21.12 3.05 34.69
CA GLY A 199 22.52 2.87 35.05
C GLY A 199 22.69 3.09 36.55
N ARG A 200 23.01 2.01 37.28
CA ARG A 200 23.51 2.09 38.66
C ARG A 200 24.90 2.74 38.62
N LEU A 201 24.94 4.02 38.98
CA LEU A 201 26.14 4.69 39.43
C LEU A 201 26.55 4.17 40.82
N GLY A 202 27.73 3.56 40.89
CA GLY A 202 28.66 3.70 42.01
C GLY A 202 28.49 2.73 43.20
N ARG A 203 29.54 1.96 43.46
CA ARG A 203 30.50 2.28 44.54
C ARG A 203 31.67 1.28 44.51
N ASN A 204 32.85 1.79 44.15
CA ASN A 204 34.11 1.18 44.56
C ASN A 204 34.30 1.42 46.06
N ARG A 205 34.59 0.35 46.80
CA ARG A 205 35.43 0.35 47.99
C ARG A 205 36.30 -0.89 47.93
#